data_AF-L8MRS1-F1
#
_entry.id   AF-L8MRS1-F1
#
_cell.length_a   1.000
_cell.length_b   1.000
_cell.length_c   1.000
_cell.angle_alpha   90.00
_cell.angle_beta   90.00
_cell.angle_gamma   90.00
#
_symmetry.space_group_name_H-M   'P 1'
#
loop_
_entity.id
_entity.type
_entity.pdbx_description
1 polymer ?
#
loop_
_entity_poly.entity_id
_entity_poly.type
_entity_poly.pdbx_seq_one_letter_code
_entity_poly.pdbx_strand_id
1 'polypeptide(L)' 'MWGMWISPNEGAKFWLSVLTEIHNRGVKDILIACVDGLTWFPKALETVFPKTQVQLCIVHMVRNSVAFVPWQQRKQVCA' A
#
# COMPACT_ATOMS: atom_id res chain seq x y z
N MET A 1 7.99 -10.11 8.20
CA MET A 1 6.65 -9.73 7.70
C MET A 1 5.88 -9.18 8.90
N TRP A 2 5.40 -7.93 8.85
CA TRP A 2 4.81 -7.23 10.01
C TRP A 2 3.37 -7.67 10.34
N GLY A 3 2.74 -8.40 9.43
CA GLY A 3 1.48 -9.14 9.60
C GLY A 3 0.97 -9.65 8.26
N MET A 4 -0.03 -10.52 8.30
CA MET A 4 -0.76 -11.03 7.14
C MET A 4 -2.23 -11.06 7.52
N TRP A 5 -3.07 -10.47 6.67
CA TRP A 5 -4.51 -10.38 6.91
C TRP A 5 -5.25 -10.91 5.69
N ILE A 6 -6.28 -11.72 5.94
CA ILE A 6 -7.13 -12.31 4.91
C ILE A 6 -8.54 -11.81 5.19
N SER A 7 -9.18 -11.22 4.17
CA SER A 7 -10.57 -10.78 4.23
C SER A 7 -11.25 -11.10 2.91
N PRO A 8 -12.52 -11.52 2.92
CA PRO A 8 -13.28 -11.73 1.70
C PRO A 8 -13.56 -10.43 0.93
N ASN A 9 -13.47 -9.28 1.60
CA ASN A 9 -13.68 -7.98 0.98
C ASN A 9 -12.66 -6.95 1.45
N GLU A 10 -12.12 -6.18 0.50
CA GLU A 10 -11.35 -4.98 0.80
C GLU A 10 -12.30 -3.80 1.02
N GLY A 11 -12.13 -3.07 2.11
CA GLY A 11 -12.99 -1.94 2.45
C GLY A 11 -12.45 -1.10 3.59
N ALA A 12 -13.04 0.08 3.81
CA ALA A 12 -12.56 1.03 4.80
C ALA A 12 -12.50 0.44 6.23
N LYS A 13 -13.52 -0.36 6.62
CA LYS A 13 -13.56 -1.00 7.95
C LYS A 13 -12.45 -2.03 8.13
N PHE A 14 -12.12 -2.78 7.08
CA PHE A 14 -11.04 -3.76 7.12
C PHE A 14 -9.69 -3.07 7.34
N TRP A 15 -9.37 -2.06 6.53
CA TRP A 15 -8.10 -1.34 6.65
C TRP A 15 -7.95 -0.60 7.98
N LEU A 16 -9.05 -0.03 8.50
CA LEU A 16 -9.05 0.57 9.83
C LEU A 16 -8.75 -0.47 10.92
N SER A 17 -9.35 -1.67 10.84
CA SER A 17 -9.05 -2.76 11.77
C SER A 17 -7.58 -3.18 11.72
N VAL A 18 -7.01 -3.33 10.51
CA VAL A 18 -5.60 -3.71 10.31
C VAL A 18 -4.67 -2.66 10.94
N LEU A 19 -4.91 -1.38 10.65
CA LEU A 19 -4.07 -0.29 11.15
C LEU A 19 -4.20 -0.10 12.67
N THR A 20 -5.40 -0.28 13.21
CA THR A 20 -5.63 -0.25 14.67
C THR A 20 -4.89 -1.40 15.36
N GLU A 21 -4.89 -2.60 14.77
CA GLU A 21 -4.11 -3.72 15.30
C GLU A 21 -2.60 -3.43 15.29
N ILE A 22 -2.08 -2.84 14.20
CA ILE A 22 -0.68 -2.42 14.10
C ILE A 22 -0.33 -1.39 15.19
N HIS A 23 -1.22 -0.42 15.43
CA HIS A 23 -1.06 0.56 16.51
C HIS A 23 -1.04 -0.11 17.90
N ASN A 24 -1.98 -1.03 18.15
CA ASN A 24 -2.08 -1.77 19.42
C ASN A 24 -0.88 -2.68 19.67
N ARG A 25 -0.19 -3.14 18.61
CA ARG A 25 1.08 -3.88 18.71
C ARG A 25 2.29 -2.99 19.08
N GLY A 26 2.08 -1.67 19.23
CA GLY A 26 3.07 -0.72 19.72
C GLY A 26 3.69 0.18 18.65
N VAL A 27 3.20 0.13 17.41
CA VAL A 27 3.66 1.08 16.38
C VAL A 27 3.07 2.45 16.67
N LYS A 28 3.96 3.41 16.97
CA LYS A 28 3.56 4.76 17.38
C LYS A 28 3.37 5.70 16.21
N ASP A 29 4.24 5.61 15.20
CA ASP A 29 4.22 6.50 14.06
C ASP A 29 4.72 5.78 12.81
N ILE A 30 4.19 6.18 11.66
CA ILE A 30 4.59 5.70 10.34
C ILE A 30 4.92 6.95 9.53
N LEU A 31 6.14 7.06 9.04
CA LEU A 31 6.53 8.25 8.25
C LEU A 31 6.01 8.16 6.82
N ILE A 32 6.12 6.98 6.21
CA ILE A 32 5.75 6.74 4.81
C ILE A 32 4.98 5.42 4.70
N ALA A 33 3.82 5.47 4.06
CA ALA A 33 3.04 4.30 3.68
C ALA A 33 3.02 4.16 2.15
N CYS A 34 3.66 3.11 1.64
CA CYS A 34 3.77 2.82 0.22
C CYS A 34 2.67 1.83 -0.21
N VAL A 35 1.73 2.25 -1.05
CA VAL A 35 0.52 1.47 -1.39
C VAL A 35 0.23 1.43 -2.89
N ASP A 36 -0.52 0.43 -3.35
CA ASP A 36 -0.88 0.25 -4.76
C ASP A 36 -2.14 1.01 -5.19
N GLY A 37 -2.38 2.20 -4.62
CA GLY A 37 -3.55 3.02 -4.99
C GLY A 37 -4.89 2.54 -4.44
N LEU A 38 -4.89 1.88 -3.28
CA LEU A 38 -6.10 1.42 -2.60
C LEU A 38 -7.00 2.59 -2.17
N THR A 39 -8.25 2.64 -2.67
CA THR A 39 -9.18 3.77 -2.46
C THR A 39 -9.45 4.10 -0.99
N TRP A 40 -9.58 3.09 -0.13
CA TRP A 40 -10.01 3.27 1.26
C TRP A 40 -8.87 3.29 2.27
N PHE A 41 -7.67 2.91 1.85
CA PHE A 41 -6.52 2.80 2.74
C PHE A 41 -6.02 4.16 3.26
N PRO A 42 -5.84 5.20 2.42
CA PRO A 42 -5.39 6.51 2.89
C PRO A 42 -6.31 7.08 3.98
N LYS A 43 -7.63 6.96 3.78
CA LYS A 43 -8.63 7.43 4.75
C LYS A 43 -8.54 6.71 6.10
N ALA A 44 -8.31 5.40 6.09
CA ALA A 44 -8.12 4.64 7.32
C ALA A 44 -6.79 4.99 8.01
N LEU A 45 -5.74 5.24 7.21
CA LEU A 45 -4.42 5.61 7.69
C LEU A 45 -4.41 7.01 8.33
N GLU A 46 -5.05 7.99 7.72
CA GLU A 46 -5.21 9.33 8.32
C GLU A 46 -5.91 9.30 9.68
N THR A 47 -6.77 8.30 9.92
CA THR A 47 -7.48 8.14 11.19
C THR A 47 -6.58 7.59 12.31
N VAL A 48 -5.65 6.68 11.99
CA VAL A 48 -4.79 6.01 12.99
C VAL A 48 -3.41 6.66 13.10
N PHE A 49 -2.84 7.08 11.97
CA PHE A 49 -1.50 7.65 11.84
C PHE A 49 -1.54 8.94 10.98
N PRO A 50 -2.08 10.05 11.50
CA PRO A 50 -2.36 11.27 10.74
C PRO A 50 -1.12 11.97 10.14
N LYS A 51 0.08 11.68 10.65
CA LYS A 51 1.34 12.28 10.16
C LYS A 51 1.97 11.50 9.01
N THR A 52 1.41 10.34 8.66
CA THR A 52 2.00 9.47 7.64
C THR A 52 1.81 10.06 6.25
N GLN A 53 2.87 10.06 5.45
CA GLN A 53 2.77 10.38 4.03
C GLN A 53 2.41 9.14 3.24
N VAL A 54 1.31 9.20 2.49
CA VAL A 54 0.93 8.13 1.56
C VAL A 54 1.64 8.32 0.23
N GLN A 55 2.36 7.29 -0.22
CA GLN A 55 3.02 7.26 -1.51
C GLN A 55 2.48 6.10 -2.34
N LEU A 56 2.28 6.32 -3.64
CA LEU A 56 2.03 5.22 -4.57
C LEU A 56 3.31 4.38 -4.76
N CYS A 57 3.15 3.07 -4.74
CA CYS A 57 4.28 2.16 -4.88
C CYS A 57 4.86 2.22 -6.28
N ILE A 58 6.07 2.77 -6.40
CA ILE A 58 6.82 2.83 -7.66
C ILE A 58 7.05 1.43 -8.24
N VAL A 59 7.27 0.43 -7.39
CA VAL A 59 7.46 -0.97 -7.86
C VAL A 59 6.18 -1.49 -8.53
N HIS A 60 5.01 -1.26 -7.92
CA HIS A 60 3.74 -1.63 -8.56
C HIS A 60 3.48 -0.79 -9.81
N MET A 61 3.79 0.51 -9.77
CA MET A 61 3.65 1.40 -10.92
C MET A 61 4.47 0.91 -12.11
N VAL A 62 5.78 0.67 -11.93
CA VAL A 62 6.67 0.15 -12.98
C VAL A 62 6.17 -1.21 -13.46
N ARG A 63 5.82 -2.13 -12.55
CA ARG A 63 5.30 -3.46 -12.90
C ARG A 63 4.03 -3.37 -13.74
N ASN A 64 3.10 -2.49 -13.38
CA ASN A 64 1.85 -2.27 -14.08
C ASN A 64 2.10 -1.62 -15.45
N SER A 65 3.00 -0.63 -15.53
CA SER A 65 3.35 0.02 -16.80
C SER A 65 3.99 -0.93 -17.81
N VAL A 66 4.91 -1.81 -17.37
CA VAL A 66 5.64 -2.73 -18.27
C VAL A 66 4.84 -4.00 -18.58
N ALA A 67 3.70 -4.21 -17.93
CA ALA A 67 2.80 -5.35 -18.21
C ALA A 67 2.31 -5.33 -19.66
N PHE A 68 2.16 -4.14 -20.25
CA PHE A 68 1.74 -3.94 -21.64
C PHE A 68 2.89 -4.02 -22.65
N VAL A 69 4.14 -4.15 -22.19
CA VAL A 69 5.33 -4.19 -23.05
C VAL A 69 5.76 -5.65 -23.29
N PRO A 70 5.97 -6.06 -24.57
CA PRO A 70 6.52 -7.38 -24.90
C PRO A 70 7.85 -7.62 -24.19
N TRP A 71 8.08 -8.86 -23.75
CA TRP A 71 9.26 -9.21 -22.95
C TRP A 71 10.58 -8.77 -23.60
N GLN A 72 10.73 -8.91 -24.93
CA GLN A 72 11.94 -8.52 -25.65
C GLN A 72 12.24 -7.01 -25.55
N GLN A 73 11.20 -6.18 -25.41
CA GLN A 73 11.30 -4.71 -25.41
C GLN A 73 11.42 -4.12 -24.00
N ARG A 74 11.10 -4.88 -22.95
CA ARG A 74 11.13 -4.37 -21.55
C ARG A 74 12.50 -3.83 -21.15
N LYS A 75 13.60 -4.45 -21.61
CA LYS A 75 14.95 -3.96 -21.31
C LYS A 75 15.20 -2.55 -21.85
N GLN A 76 14.64 -2.21 -23.02
CA GLN A 76 14.80 -0.88 -23.61
C GLN A 76 13.92 0.17 -22.91
N VAL A 77 12.71 -0.22 -22.49
CA VAL A 77 11.74 0.68 -21.84
C VAL A 77 12.10 0.97 -20.38
N CYS A 78 12.78 0.04 -19.70
CA CYS A 78 13.16 0.17 -18.29
C CYS A 78 14.63 0.57 -18.07
N ALA A 79 15.35 0.97 -19.12
CA ALA A 79 16.77 1.36 -19.08
C ALA A 79 16.99 2.74 -18.47
#